data_AF-A0A2B2CFB8-F1
#
_entry.id   AF-A0A2B2CFB8-F1
#
_cell.length_a   1.000
_cell.length_b   1.000
_cell.length_c   1.000
_cell.angle_alpha   90.00
_cell.angle_beta   90.00
_cell.angle_gamma   90.00
#
_symmetry.space_group_name_H-M   'P 1'
#
loop_
_entity.id
_entity.type
_entity.pdbx_description
1 polymer ?
#
loop_
_entity_poly.entity_id
_entity_poly.type
_entity_poly.pdbx_seq_one_letter_code
_entity_poly.pdbx_strand_id
1 'polypeptide(L)'
;MNAITIEIHYTSASRLMQRGSFPLKGRRPEQVALAFWKEIRKQMSNRAELERAIVNGDQDITELVADIEREELRNIDANWSLPF
;
A
#
# COMPACT_ATOMS: atom_id res chain seq x y z
N MET A 1 -11.17 2.88 -19.21
CA MET A 1 -9.96 2.63 -18.40
C MET A 1 -10.31 2.99 -16.97
N ASN A 2 -10.47 2.01 -16.07
CA ASN A 2 -10.73 2.32 -14.65
C ASN A 2 -9.41 2.71 -14.01
N ALA A 3 -9.11 4.00 -13.94
CA ALA A 3 -8.04 4.50 -13.08
C ALA A 3 -8.60 4.69 -11.68
N ILE A 4 -7.85 4.29 -10.67
CA ILE A 4 -8.15 4.57 -9.27
C ILE A 4 -7.21 5.66 -8.78
N THR A 5 -7.73 6.53 -7.92
CA THR A 5 -6.91 7.51 -7.23
C THR A 5 -6.64 7.02 -5.83
N ILE A 6 -5.37 6.89 -5.48
CA ILE A 6 -4.93 6.44 -4.16
C ILE A 6 -4.33 7.65 -3.45
N GLU A 7 -4.80 7.88 -2.25
CA GLU A 7 -4.36 8.96 -1.38
C GLU A 7 -3.84 8.36 -0.10
N ILE A 8 -2.57 8.62 0.20
CA ILE A 8 -1.88 8.13 1.38
C ILE A 8 -1.45 9.32 2.23
N HIS A 9 -1.94 9.33 3.46
CA HIS A 9 -1.56 10.26 4.52
C HIS A 9 -0.58 9.53 5.42
N TYR A 10 0.59 10.12 5.62
CA TYR A 10 1.63 9.54 6.46
C TYR A 10 2.43 10.61 7.20
N THR A 11 2.99 10.22 8.34
CA THR A 11 3.85 11.07 9.16
C THR A 11 5.27 10.54 9.09
N SER A 12 6.25 11.40 8.78
CA SER A 12 7.68 11.05 8.80
C SER A 12 8.48 12.06 9.64
N ALA A 13 8.60 13.30 9.16
CA ALA A 13 9.08 14.45 9.93
C ALA A 13 8.01 15.54 10.10
N SER A 14 7.10 15.59 9.12
CA SER A 14 5.87 16.37 9.10
C SER A 14 4.77 15.49 8.54
N ARG A 15 3.50 15.88 8.76
CA ARG A 15 2.36 15.25 8.09
C ARG A 15 2.43 15.52 6.60
N LEU A 16 2.49 14.46 5.81
CA LEU A 16 2.56 14.49 4.36
C LEU A 16 1.39 13.71 3.78
N MET A 17 0.93 14.20 2.63
CA MET A 17 -0.13 13.57 1.86
C MET A 17 0.39 13.36 0.44
N GLN A 18 0.37 12.12 -0.03
CA GLN A 18 0.69 11.78 -1.40
C GLN A 18 -0.52 11.16 -2.09
N ARG A 19 -0.81 11.68 -3.28
CA ARG A 19 -1.89 11.20 -4.12
C ARG A 19 -1.33 10.73 -5.46
N GLY A 20 -1.67 9.52 -5.85
CA GLY A 20 -1.30 8.93 -7.13
C GLY A 20 -2.51 8.36 -7.85
N SER A 21 -2.60 8.59 -9.16
CA SER A 21 -3.63 7.96 -9.99
C SER A 21 -3.02 6.78 -10.72
N PHE A 22 -3.54 5.58 -10.45
CA PHE A 22 -3.03 4.33 -10.98
C PHE A 22 -4.08 3.61 -11.83
N PRO A 23 -3.73 3.11 -13.02
CA PRO A 23 -4.66 2.32 -13.81
C PRO A 23 -4.89 0.95 -13.16
N LEU A 24 -6.16 0.59 -12.95
CA LEU A 24 -6.58 -0.71 -12.43
C LEU A 24 -6.47 -1.76 -13.55
N LYS A 25 -5.24 -2.20 -13.86
CA LYS A 25 -4.95 -3.24 -14.88
C LYS A 25 -5.24 -4.66 -14.34
N GLY A 26 -6.43 -4.89 -13.81
CA GLY A 26 -6.81 -6.18 -13.22
C GLY A 26 -6.17 -6.50 -11.86
N ARG A 27 -5.49 -5.53 -11.23
CA ARG A 27 -5.02 -5.62 -9.84
C ARG A 27 -6.03 -5.04 -8.89
N ARG A 28 -6.11 -5.57 -7.67
CA ARG A 28 -6.98 -5.03 -6.62
C ARG A 28 -6.47 -3.64 -6.18
N PRO A 29 -7.36 -2.69 -5.88
CA PRO A 29 -6.97 -1.35 -5.44
C PRO A 29 -6.06 -1.38 -4.21
N GLU A 30 -6.30 -2.34 -3.32
CA GLU A 30 -5.58 -2.53 -2.06
C GLU A 30 -4.12 -2.92 -2.30
N GLN A 31 -3.85 -3.79 -3.28
CA GLN A 31 -2.48 -4.17 -3.67
C GLN A 31 -1.71 -3.01 -4.28
N VAL A 32 -2.38 -2.18 -5.08
CA VAL A 32 -1.76 -0.99 -5.67
C VAL A 32 -1.44 0.03 -4.57
N ALA A 33 -2.32 0.19 -3.59
CA ALA A 33 -2.09 1.08 -2.46
C ALA A 33 -0.95 0.59 -1.55
N LEU A 34 -0.87 -0.71 -1.29
CA LEU A 34 0.26 -1.28 -0.55
C LEU A 34 1.58 -1.09 -1.30
N ALA A 35 1.60 -1.31 -2.62
CA ALA A 35 2.79 -1.09 -3.45
C ALA A 35 3.22 0.39 -3.40
N PHE A 36 2.26 1.31 -3.51
CA PHE A 36 2.50 2.75 -3.38
C PHE A 36 3.04 3.10 -2.00
N TRP A 37 2.46 2.55 -0.93
CA TRP A 37 2.93 2.74 0.43
C TRP A 37 4.37 2.23 0.63
N LYS A 38 4.68 1.03 0.13
CA LYS A 38 6.04 0.47 0.19
C LYS A 38 7.05 1.36 -0.54
N GLU A 39 6.68 1.94 -1.68
CA GLU A 39 7.54 2.86 -2.42
C GLU A 39 7.80 4.15 -1.63
N ILE A 40 6.76 4.74 -1.04
CA ILE A 40 6.87 5.92 -0.16
C ILE A 40 7.79 5.60 1.03
N ARG A 41 7.56 4.47 1.70
CA ARG A 41 8.35 4.04 2.87
C ARG A 41 9.81 3.81 2.51
N LYS A 42 10.09 3.29 1.31
CA LYS A 42 11.45 3.10 0.78
C LYS A 42 12.13 4.44 0.47
N GLN A 43 11.41 5.43 -0.06
CA GLN A 43 11.94 6.77 -0.31
C GLN A 43 12.18 7.56 0.98
N MET A 44 11.29 7.47 1.96
CA MET A 44 11.34 8.18 3.25
C MET A 44 12.22 7.50 4.32
N SER A 45 13.13 6.61 3.91
CA SER A 45 14.07 5.91 4.82
C SER A 45 13.40 5.18 5.99
N ASN A 46 12.24 4.57 5.77
CA ASN A 46 11.55 3.68 6.71
C ASN A 46 11.03 4.32 8.01
N ARG A 47 11.08 5.65 8.14
CA ARG A 47 10.50 6.40 9.28
C ARG A 47 9.06 6.89 9.03
N ALA A 48 8.52 6.62 7.85
CA ALA A 48 7.15 7.00 7.52
C ALA A 48 6.14 6.03 8.19
N GLU A 49 5.24 6.58 8.98
CA GLU A 49 4.10 5.89 9.58
C GLU A 49 2.83 6.18 8.78
N LEU A 50 2.13 5.12 8.38
CA LEU A 50 0.87 5.22 7.64
C LEU A 50 -0.22 5.73 8.61
N GLU A 51 -0.80 6.89 8.33
CA GLU A 51 -1.96 7.37 9.09
C GLU A 51 -3.26 6.94 8.43
N ARG A 52 -3.36 7.07 7.11
CA ARG A 52 -4.60 6.76 6.38
C ARG A 52 -4.33 6.46 4.91
N ALA A 53 -5.05 5.47 4.36
CA ALA A 53 -5.03 5.16 2.94
C ALA A 53 -6.46 5.18 2.38
N ILE A 54 -6.73 6.11 1.47
CA ILE A 54 -8.05 6.32 0.84
C ILE A 54 -7.94 6.01 -0.66
N VAL A 55 -8.89 5.24 -1.18
CA VAL A 55 -9.04 4.97 -2.61
C VAL A 55 -10.28 5.66 -3.14
N ASN A 56 -10.14 6.29 -4.31
CA ASN A 56 -11.16 7.05 -5.01
C ASN A 56 -11.81 8.16 -4.16
N GLY A 57 -11.16 8.59 -3.08
CA GLY A 57 -11.68 9.61 -2.16
C GLY A 57 -12.85 9.16 -1.27
N ASP A 58 -13.31 7.92 -1.41
CA ASP A 58 -14.52 7.41 -0.73
C ASP A 58 -14.22 6.17 0.13
N GLN A 59 -13.23 5.36 -0.28
CA GLN A 59 -12.98 4.07 0.33
C GLN A 59 -11.70 4.07 1.17
N ASP A 60 -11.84 4.03 2.49
CA ASP A 60 -10.70 3.78 3.38
C ASP A 60 -10.29 2.32 3.28
N ILE A 61 -9.03 2.08 2.95
CA ILE A 61 -8.45 0.75 2.78
C ILE A 61 -7.28 0.53 3.73
N THR A 62 -7.15 1.35 4.78
CA THR A 62 -6.01 1.31 5.70
C THR A 62 -5.87 -0.09 6.32
N GLU A 63 -6.99 -0.69 6.75
CA GLU A 63 -7.02 -2.05 7.28
C GLU A 63 -6.72 -3.11 6.20
N LEU A 64 -7.22 -2.92 4.98
CA LEU A 64 -7.01 -3.86 3.87
C LEU A 64 -5.54 -3.87 3.42
N VAL A 65 -4.88 -2.71 3.43
CA VAL A 65 -3.44 -2.61 3.16
C VAL A 65 -2.63 -3.37 4.21
N ALA A 66 -3.00 -3.25 5.49
CA ALA A 66 -2.34 -3.98 6.58
C ALA A 66 -2.60 -5.50 6.50
N ASP A 67 -3.81 -5.91 6.15
CA ASP A 67 -4.19 -7.31 5.98
C ASP A 67 -3.44 -7.95 4.81
N ILE A 68 -3.40 -7.27 3.66
CA ILE A 68 -2.63 -7.73 2.48
C ILE A 68 -1.13 -7.77 2.78
N GLU A 69 -0.58 -6.80 3.52
CA GLU A 69 0.84 -6.87 3.90
C GLU A 69 1.15 -8.13 4.72
N ARG A 70 0.27 -8.50 5.65
CA ARG A 70 0.37 -9.75 6.41
C ARG A 70 0.17 -10.98 5.54
N GLU A 71 -0.79 -10.96 4.62
CA GLU A 71 -1.04 -12.06 3.69
C GLU A 71 0.17 -12.29 2.76
N GLU A 72 0.75 -11.22 2.21
CA GLU A 72 1.96 -11.27 1.38
C GLU A 72 3.15 -11.83 2.16
N LEU A 73 3.38 -11.37 3.39
CA LEU A 73 4.44 -11.90 4.27
C LEU A 73 4.25 -13.39 4.55
N ARG A 74 3.00 -13.82 4.81
CA ARG A 74 2.66 -15.22 5.05
C ARG A 74 2.86 -16.08 3.79
N ASN A 75 2.55 -15.53 2.62
CA ASN A 75 2.71 -16.23 1.34
C ASN A 75 4.20 -16.38 0.96
N ILE A 76 5.03 -15.36 1.25
CA ILE A 76 6.48 -15.40 1.07
C ILE A 76 7.12 -16.47 1.96
N ASP A 77 6.72 -16.55 3.24
CA ASP A 77 7.22 -17.55 4.20
C ASP A 77 6.87 -18.99 3.76
N ALA A 78 5.62 -19.19 3.30
CA ALA A 78 5.18 -20.48 2.77
C ALA A 78 5.95 -20.91 1.52
N ASN A 79 6.31 -19.97 0.64
CA ASN A 79 7.05 -20.26 -0.59
C ASN A 79 8.56 -20.49 -0.37
N TRP A 80 9.12 -20.07 0.79
CA TRP A 80 10.52 -20.33 1.16
C TRP A 80 10.73 -21.72 1.79
N SER A 81 9.66 -22.41 2.18
CA SER A 81 9.70 -23.79 2.71
C SER A 81 9.65 -24.85 1.59
N LEU A 82 10.42 -24.68 0.52
CA LEU A 82 10.63 -25.74 -0.48
C LEU A 82 11.84 -26.58 -0.04
N PRO A 83 11.67 -27.89 0.25
CA PRO A 83 12.80 -28.78 0.41
C PRO A 83 13.50 -28.90 -0.96
N PHE A 84 14.79 -28.62 -0.96
CA PHE A 84 15.71 -28.81 -2.09
C PHE A 84 15.78 -30.28 -2.53
#